data_AF-A0A428SMN1-F1
#
_entry.id   AF-A0A428SMN1-F1
#
_cell.length_a   1.000
_cell.length_b   1.000
_cell.length_c   1.000
_cell.angle_alpha   90.00
_cell.angle_beta   90.00
_cell.angle_gamma   90.00
#
_symmetry.space_group_name_H-M   'P 1'
#
loop_
_entity.id
_entity.type
_entity.pdbx_description
1 polymer ?
#
loop_
_entity_poly.entity_id
_entity_poly.type
_entity_poly.pdbx_seq_one_letter_code
_entity_poly.pdbx_strand_id
1 'polypeptide(L)'
;MSNFLMLSQTPSAMERREPSTNSGILDGVGSPIEIEPCHSTSDNVPTRSRALQTRYLELVFGSDVTLGGNPGLHAYFRHMEDSFEPLLEASFAPVWDAFGLPRPRSTHDCWPLPVAVLQAIQRQTREPQDVSIDVIIEAMLSACGSPVLSNRSFCQVAVFAVLCWSTMILTPGLQPQAPQPQLVCHLSRRFESDKLVQQTLDRCRRSIPATFRGFKAQAWGRDVMQVAQHESRRSEDLHKSVLNYRSLQMFGKIRIQWVTSMAAHLEFDPASRHLSVFRFPTVCALRSMQDRNSQRTVLRSICEEFDPLPAEDIVHRYTTLEQEILLSYRLLFAQSSASRKRIGAELNKLRRDGQLVDDFLSTLCEHKCRTGMLWWSRMDDQLSQLPPELWPISCRDSEQYLQERDVYSAIEDFPRLRQRLLQVQKFNLRQQPSKLADLWRDRRNPLQWYTFWAVLIIGGMANVVGVLQLAVAIYQAVAGKG
;
A
#
# COMPACT_ATOMS: atom_id res chain seq x y z
N MET A 1 -38.35 -41.28 -15.79
CA MET A 1 -37.36 -42.25 -16.28
C MET A 1 -36.02 -41.81 -15.68
N SER A 2 -35.61 -42.32 -14.52
CA SER A 2 -35.05 -43.68 -14.29
C SER A 2 -33.63 -43.78 -14.88
N ASN A 3 -32.56 -44.13 -14.16
CA ASN A 3 -32.40 -44.73 -12.82
C ASN A 3 -31.02 -44.31 -12.22
N PHE A 4 -30.85 -44.09 -10.90
CA PHE A 4 -30.40 -45.07 -9.86
C PHE A 4 -28.96 -45.62 -10.13
N LEU A 5 -27.96 -45.62 -9.23
CA LEU A 5 -27.84 -45.69 -7.75
C LEU A 5 -26.64 -44.81 -7.22
N MET A 6 -26.50 -44.29 -5.99
CA MET A 6 -26.73 -44.76 -4.58
C MET A 6 -25.71 -45.83 -4.10
N LEU A 7 -24.66 -45.52 -3.30
CA LEU A 7 -24.50 -45.69 -1.81
C LEU A 7 -22.98 -45.94 -1.51
N SER A 8 -22.38 -45.90 -0.30
CA SER A 8 -22.79 -45.53 1.08
C SER A 8 -21.58 -45.27 2.01
N GLN A 9 -21.65 -44.20 2.84
CA GLN A 9 -21.38 -44.12 4.30
C GLN A 9 -20.37 -45.11 4.99
N THR A 10 -19.27 -44.55 5.55
CA THR A 10 -18.77 -44.54 6.98
C THR A 10 -18.90 -45.79 7.93
N PRO A 11 -18.31 -45.79 9.16
CA PRO A 11 -16.91 -45.59 9.62
C PRO A 11 -16.45 -46.63 10.70
N SER A 12 -15.15 -46.71 11.07
CA SER A 12 -14.57 -47.29 12.32
C SER A 12 -13.06 -47.57 12.15
N ALA A 13 -12.19 -47.68 13.17
CA ALA A 13 -12.29 -47.41 14.61
C ALA A 13 -10.90 -47.09 15.23
N MET A 14 -10.96 -46.60 16.45
CA MET A 14 -9.89 -46.26 17.41
C MET A 14 -9.05 -47.48 17.88
N GLU A 15 -7.72 -47.34 17.93
CA GLU A 15 -6.89 -48.12 18.87
C GLU A 15 -5.75 -47.26 19.48
N ARG A 16 -5.44 -47.52 20.75
CA ARG A 16 -4.55 -46.73 21.62
C ARG A 16 -3.51 -47.67 22.23
N ARG A 17 -2.21 -47.35 22.13
CA ARG A 17 -1.16 -47.87 23.04
C ARG A 17 0.06 -46.95 23.08
N GLU A 18 0.61 -46.81 24.28
CA GLU A 18 1.77 -45.97 24.60
C GLU A 18 3.08 -46.81 24.58
N PRO A 19 4.18 -46.48 25.31
CA PRO A 19 5.45 -46.19 24.65
C PRO A 19 6.52 -47.26 24.93
N SER A 20 7.68 -47.14 24.26
CA SER A 20 8.89 -47.84 24.67
C SER A 20 10.11 -46.93 24.69
N THR A 21 10.68 -46.78 25.88
CA THR A 21 12.01 -46.26 26.10
C THR A 21 13.06 -47.26 25.61
N ASN A 22 14.14 -46.78 24.99
CA ASN A 22 15.47 -47.23 25.42
C ASN A 22 16.59 -46.25 25.05
N SER A 23 17.60 -46.24 25.91
CA SER A 23 18.73 -45.31 25.94
C SER A 23 19.90 -45.74 25.05
N GLY A 24 20.66 -44.75 24.58
CA GLY A 24 21.96 -44.95 23.94
C GLY A 24 22.86 -43.73 24.21
N ILE A 25 23.70 -43.82 25.24
CA ILE A 25 24.68 -42.79 25.62
C ILE A 25 25.94 -42.95 24.76
N LEU A 26 26.54 -41.84 24.31
CA LEU A 26 27.99 -41.72 24.11
C LEU A 26 28.40 -40.23 24.09
N ASP A 27 29.35 -39.87 24.95
CA ASP A 27 29.83 -38.50 25.17
C ASP A 27 30.80 -37.99 24.07
N GLY A 28 30.94 -36.66 23.94
CA GLY A 28 31.76 -36.04 22.90
C GLY A 28 32.06 -34.54 23.07
N VAL A 29 32.59 -34.15 24.24
CA VAL A 29 33.32 -32.90 24.60
C VAL A 29 33.45 -31.78 23.53
N GLY A 30 33.00 -30.56 23.86
CA GLY A 30 33.36 -29.33 23.15
C GLY A 30 32.69 -28.07 23.74
N SER A 31 33.40 -27.33 24.60
CA SER A 31 32.85 -26.15 25.30
C SER A 31 32.54 -24.96 24.36
N PRO A 32 31.46 -24.19 24.62
CA PRO A 32 31.16 -22.98 23.86
C PRO A 32 32.01 -21.79 24.32
N ILE A 33 32.40 -20.94 23.36
CA ILE A 33 33.07 -19.67 23.62
C ILE A 33 32.02 -18.65 24.06
N GLU A 34 32.15 -18.13 25.28
CA GLU A 34 31.38 -16.98 25.76
C GLU A 34 31.79 -15.73 24.96
N ILE A 35 30.79 -15.04 24.39
CA ILE A 35 30.94 -13.68 23.88
C ILE A 35 29.94 -12.82 24.65
N GLU A 36 30.43 -12.05 25.62
CA GLU A 36 29.61 -11.06 26.33
C GLU A 36 28.99 -10.06 25.35
N PRO A 37 27.67 -9.81 25.40
CA PRO A 37 27.08 -8.68 24.70
C PRO A 37 27.42 -7.40 25.45
N CYS A 38 28.25 -6.54 24.84
CA CYS A 38 28.55 -5.21 25.37
C CYS A 38 27.26 -4.40 25.57
N HIS A 39 26.89 -4.16 26.83
CA HIS A 39 25.86 -3.19 27.16
C HIS A 39 26.31 -1.78 26.76
N SER A 40 25.60 -1.16 25.82
CA SER A 40 25.58 0.29 25.66
C SER A 40 24.14 0.79 25.67
N THR A 41 23.92 1.89 26.37
CA THR A 41 22.61 2.34 26.84
C THR A 41 21.92 3.31 25.88
N SER A 42 20.72 2.97 25.41
CA SER A 42 19.68 3.96 25.06
C SER A 42 18.28 3.34 25.09
N ASP A 43 17.28 4.19 25.30
CA ASP A 43 15.86 3.97 24.98
C ASP A 43 15.05 3.04 25.91
N ASN A 44 14.94 3.46 27.17
CA ASN A 44 13.79 3.15 28.04
C ASN A 44 12.49 3.80 27.51
N VAL A 45 11.98 3.33 26.35
CA VAL A 45 10.58 3.57 25.97
C VAL A 45 9.70 2.83 26.99
N PRO A 46 8.76 3.50 27.69
CA PRO A 46 8.03 2.87 28.78
C PRO A 46 7.23 1.67 28.25
N THR A 47 7.42 0.51 28.89
CA THR A 47 6.81 -0.79 28.54
C THR A 47 5.29 -0.72 28.33
N ARG A 48 4.62 0.21 29.03
CA ARG A 48 3.20 0.52 28.87
C ARG A 48 2.81 1.01 27.46
N SER A 49 3.63 1.84 26.81
CA SER A 49 3.34 2.34 25.45
C SER A 49 3.40 1.18 24.45
N ARG A 50 4.46 0.35 24.50
CA ARG A 50 4.56 -0.87 23.68
C ARG A 50 3.39 -1.83 23.90
N ALA A 51 2.94 -2.02 25.13
CA ALA A 51 1.77 -2.86 25.41
C ALA A 51 0.47 -2.32 24.78
N LEU A 52 0.28 -0.99 24.79
CA LEU A 52 -0.86 -0.35 24.11
C LEU A 52 -0.73 -0.38 22.58
N GLN A 53 0.47 -0.25 22.03
CA GLN A 53 0.75 -0.43 20.59
C GLN A 53 0.46 -1.87 20.13
N THR A 54 0.88 -2.89 20.88
CA THR A 54 0.49 -4.28 20.60
C THR A 54 -1.02 -4.45 20.65
N ARG A 55 -1.69 -3.95 21.70
CA ARG A 55 -3.15 -4.04 21.80
C ARG A 55 -3.87 -3.29 20.68
N TYR A 56 -3.29 -2.20 20.18
CA TYR A 56 -3.78 -1.49 19.01
C TYR A 56 -3.67 -2.35 17.73
N LEU A 57 -2.54 -3.05 17.52
CA LEU A 57 -2.37 -3.99 16.40
C LEU A 57 -3.41 -5.12 16.45
N GLU A 58 -3.62 -5.73 17.61
CA GLU A 58 -4.62 -6.78 17.80
C GLU A 58 -6.04 -6.30 17.42
N LEU A 59 -6.37 -5.03 17.69
CA LEU A 59 -7.68 -4.44 17.43
C LEU A 59 -7.88 -3.97 15.98
N VAL A 60 -6.81 -3.53 15.30
CA VAL A 60 -6.87 -3.07 13.90
C VAL A 60 -6.63 -4.20 12.90
N PHE A 61 -5.59 -5.00 13.16
CA PHE A 61 -5.07 -6.02 12.23
C PHE A 61 -5.36 -7.46 12.69
N GLY A 62 -5.58 -7.71 13.98
CA GLY A 62 -5.88 -9.05 14.51
C GLY A 62 -4.75 -9.64 15.35
N SER A 63 -5.05 -10.73 16.07
CA SER A 63 -4.22 -11.26 17.16
C SER A 63 -2.82 -11.76 16.77
N ASP A 64 -2.60 -12.13 15.51
CA ASP A 64 -1.36 -12.75 15.06
C ASP A 64 -0.24 -11.72 14.73
N VAL A 65 -0.53 -10.42 14.88
CA VAL A 65 0.37 -9.34 14.48
C VAL A 65 1.26 -8.88 15.62
N THR A 66 2.57 -9.16 15.51
CA THR A 66 3.57 -8.75 16.51
C THR A 66 4.40 -7.55 16.05
N LEU A 67 4.79 -6.70 17.01
CA LEU A 67 5.68 -5.55 16.81
C LEU A 67 7.07 -5.96 16.28
N GLY A 68 7.61 -7.09 16.76
CA GLY A 68 8.96 -7.56 16.41
C GLY A 68 9.07 -8.24 15.04
N GLY A 69 7.96 -8.79 14.52
CA GLY A 69 7.96 -9.52 13.24
C GLY A 69 7.81 -8.64 11.99
N ASN A 70 7.52 -7.34 12.15
CA ASN A 70 7.11 -6.46 11.05
C ASN A 70 7.91 -5.15 11.06
N PRO A 71 9.09 -5.07 10.41
CA PRO A 71 10.01 -3.93 10.56
C PRO A 71 9.41 -2.58 10.10
N GLY A 72 8.46 -2.59 9.16
CA GLY A 72 7.75 -1.39 8.72
C GLY A 72 6.83 -0.73 9.76
N LEU A 73 6.42 -1.45 10.82
CA LEU A 73 5.50 -0.92 11.83
C LEU A 73 6.09 0.28 12.60
N HIS A 74 7.40 0.35 12.79
CA HIS A 74 8.03 1.46 13.51
C HIS A 74 7.80 2.81 12.81
N ALA A 75 7.86 2.83 11.47
CA ALA A 75 7.58 4.02 10.68
C ALA A 75 6.12 4.46 10.78
N TYR A 76 5.19 3.51 10.80
CA TYR A 76 3.76 3.76 11.00
C TYR A 76 3.47 4.31 12.40
N PHE A 77 4.05 3.71 13.44
CA PHE A 77 3.82 4.12 14.82
C PHE A 77 4.35 5.52 15.12
N ARG A 78 5.58 5.84 14.72
CA ARG A 78 6.10 7.20 14.92
C ARG A 78 5.25 8.22 14.16
N HIS A 79 4.80 7.92 12.94
CA HIS A 79 3.90 8.82 12.22
C HIS A 79 2.55 9.04 12.93
N MET A 80 1.98 8.01 13.54
CA MET A 80 0.78 8.18 14.39
C MET A 80 1.07 9.04 15.61
N GLU A 81 2.19 8.82 16.28
CA GLU A 81 2.61 9.62 17.45
C GLU A 81 2.85 11.09 17.07
N ASP A 82 3.56 11.37 15.98
CA ASP A 82 3.70 12.72 15.41
C ASP A 82 2.33 13.34 15.10
N SER A 83 1.36 12.54 14.63
CA SER A 83 -0.01 12.99 14.35
C SER A 83 -0.86 13.23 15.60
N PHE A 84 -0.45 12.75 16.78
CA PHE A 84 -1.17 12.93 18.03
C PHE A 84 -0.90 14.28 18.71
N GLU A 85 0.10 15.06 18.26
CA GLU A 85 0.49 16.32 18.89
C GLU A 85 -0.69 17.29 19.15
N PRO A 86 -1.67 17.49 18.23
CA PRO A 86 -2.83 18.35 18.50
C PRO A 86 -3.78 17.85 19.61
N LEU A 87 -3.68 16.60 20.06
CA LEU A 87 -4.47 16.05 21.17
C LEU A 87 -3.91 16.42 22.56
N LEU A 88 -2.69 16.97 22.61
CA LEU A 88 -2.05 17.50 23.83
C LEU A 88 -2.58 18.89 24.20
N GLU A 89 -3.21 19.57 23.25
CA GLU A 89 -3.76 20.92 23.42
C GLU A 89 -4.91 20.97 24.43
N ALA A 90 -5.02 22.10 25.12
CA ALA A 90 -6.00 22.30 26.19
C ALA A 90 -7.46 22.12 25.73
N SER A 91 -7.76 22.35 24.44
CA SER A 91 -9.07 22.12 23.84
C SER A 91 -9.50 20.63 23.86
N PHE A 92 -8.55 19.71 23.84
CA PHE A 92 -8.80 18.26 23.87
C PHE A 92 -8.74 17.67 25.30
N ALA A 93 -8.28 18.40 26.31
CA ALA A 93 -8.31 17.95 27.71
C ALA A 93 -9.68 17.40 28.17
N PRO A 94 -10.84 18.00 27.82
CA PRO A 94 -12.15 17.47 28.19
C PRO A 94 -12.50 16.11 27.54
N VAL A 95 -11.85 15.73 26.44
CA VAL A 95 -12.06 14.42 25.79
C VAL A 95 -11.44 13.30 26.63
N TRP A 96 -10.23 13.54 27.15
CA TRP A 96 -9.55 12.61 28.06
C TRP A 96 -10.37 12.42 29.34
N ASP A 97 -10.83 13.52 29.95
CA ASP A 97 -11.65 13.48 31.16
C ASP A 97 -13.01 12.77 30.92
N ALA A 98 -13.69 13.07 29.81
CA ALA A 98 -15.01 12.48 29.50
C ALA A 98 -14.95 10.96 29.33
N PHE A 99 -13.85 10.42 28.81
CA PHE A 99 -13.62 8.98 28.66
C PHE A 99 -12.84 8.34 29.82
N GLY A 100 -12.64 9.05 30.94
CA GLY A 100 -11.90 8.54 32.10
C GLY A 100 -10.46 8.13 31.79
N LEU A 101 -9.86 8.71 30.75
CA LEU A 101 -8.51 8.39 30.28
C LEU A 101 -7.47 9.29 30.97
N PRO A 102 -6.24 8.79 31.18
CA PRO A 102 -5.17 9.64 31.71
C PRO A 102 -4.87 10.77 30.72
N ARG A 103 -4.78 12.01 31.21
CA ARG A 103 -4.36 13.15 30.38
C ARG A 103 -2.90 12.93 29.91
N PRO A 104 -2.61 12.99 28.60
CA PRO A 104 -1.28 12.77 28.08
C PRO A 104 -0.34 13.94 28.44
N ARG A 105 0.96 13.65 28.55
CA ARG A 105 2.02 14.67 28.68
C ARG A 105 2.93 14.71 27.46
N SER A 106 2.96 13.62 26.71
CA SER A 106 3.67 13.44 25.45
C SER A 106 2.78 12.72 24.44
N THR A 107 3.13 12.76 23.17
CA THR A 107 2.42 12.02 22.11
C THR A 107 2.38 10.51 22.37
N HIS A 108 3.43 9.95 22.97
CA HIS A 108 3.49 8.54 23.40
C HIS A 108 2.46 8.19 24.48
N ASP A 109 1.92 9.16 25.23
CA ASP A 109 0.88 8.93 26.23
C ASP A 109 -0.53 8.90 25.62
N CYS A 110 -0.69 9.22 24.33
CA CYS A 110 -2.00 9.31 23.68
C CYS A 110 -2.60 7.95 23.27
N TRP A 111 -1.82 6.86 23.26
CA TRP A 111 -2.26 5.51 22.90
C TRP A 111 -3.53 4.96 23.60
N PRO A 112 -3.89 5.33 24.85
CA PRO A 112 -5.13 4.88 25.48
C PRO A 112 -6.40 5.27 24.70
N LEU A 113 -6.41 6.43 24.02
CA LEU A 113 -7.58 6.91 23.28
C LEU A 113 -7.86 6.07 22.02
N PRO A 114 -6.91 5.86 21.09
CA PRO A 114 -7.10 4.94 19.97
C PRO A 114 -7.53 3.54 20.41
N VAL A 115 -6.89 2.99 21.45
CA VAL A 115 -7.23 1.67 21.99
C VAL A 115 -8.65 1.63 22.55
N ALA A 116 -9.08 2.64 23.32
CA ALA A 116 -10.42 2.69 23.89
C ALA A 116 -11.52 2.81 22.82
N VAL A 117 -11.30 3.65 21.80
CA VAL A 117 -12.21 3.79 20.64
C VAL A 117 -12.34 2.46 19.90
N LEU A 118 -11.22 1.79 19.62
CA LEU A 118 -11.23 0.50 18.93
C LEU A 118 -11.89 -0.63 19.73
N GLN A 119 -11.71 -0.64 21.06
CA GLN A 119 -12.44 -1.56 21.93
C GLN A 119 -13.95 -1.26 21.93
N ALA A 120 -14.36 0.01 21.91
CA ALA A 120 -15.76 0.40 21.82
C ALA A 120 -16.38 0.01 20.46
N ILE A 121 -15.60 -0.01 19.38
CA ILE A 121 -15.99 -0.56 18.07
C ILE A 121 -16.12 -2.08 18.14
N GLN A 122 -15.12 -2.79 18.68
CA GLN A 122 -15.13 -4.27 18.77
C GLN A 122 -16.28 -4.81 19.63
N ARG A 123 -16.75 -4.03 20.62
CA ARG A 123 -17.92 -4.36 21.46
C ARG A 123 -19.27 -4.14 20.76
N GLN A 124 -19.32 -3.53 19.58
CA GLN A 124 -20.58 -3.37 18.85
C GLN A 124 -21.04 -4.71 18.25
N THR A 125 -22.26 -5.12 18.60
CA THR A 125 -22.96 -6.25 17.97
C THR A 125 -23.78 -5.85 16.75
N ARG A 126 -23.80 -4.56 16.40
CA ARG A 126 -24.52 -4.01 15.24
C ARG A 126 -23.75 -4.27 13.95
N GLU A 127 -24.47 -4.38 12.84
CA GLU A 127 -23.86 -4.39 11.51
C GLU A 127 -23.04 -3.09 11.29
N PRO A 128 -21.90 -3.12 10.56
CA PRO A 128 -21.06 -1.94 10.34
C PRO A 128 -21.76 -0.74 9.70
N GLN A 129 -22.89 -0.99 9.05
CA GLN A 129 -23.74 0.00 8.40
C GLN A 129 -24.57 0.83 9.38
N ASP A 130 -24.77 0.34 10.62
CA ASP A 130 -25.59 0.98 11.66
C ASP A 130 -24.75 1.64 12.77
N VAL A 131 -23.42 1.55 12.70
CA VAL A 131 -22.50 2.17 13.66
C VAL A 131 -22.18 3.60 13.21
N SER A 132 -22.51 4.57 14.07
CA SER A 132 -22.17 5.98 13.91
C SER A 132 -21.07 6.39 14.90
N ILE A 133 -20.46 7.57 14.69
CA ILE A 133 -19.46 8.12 15.63
C ILE A 133 -20.10 8.37 17.00
N ASP A 134 -21.33 8.87 16.99
CA ASP A 134 -22.12 9.13 18.20
C ASP A 134 -22.38 7.84 19.02
N VAL A 135 -22.65 6.71 18.35
CA VAL A 135 -22.83 5.40 19.01
C VAL A 135 -21.53 4.89 19.67
N ILE A 136 -20.37 5.14 19.07
CA ILE A 136 -19.08 4.80 19.68
C ILE A 136 -18.86 5.65 20.95
N ILE A 137 -19.12 6.95 20.88
CA ILE A 137 -19.00 7.87 22.03
C ILE A 137 -19.92 7.41 23.17
N GLU A 138 -21.17 7.07 22.87
CA GLU A 138 -22.14 6.58 23.86
C GLU A 138 -21.70 5.26 24.51
N ALA A 139 -21.09 4.35 23.74
CA ALA A 139 -20.53 3.11 24.26
C ALA A 139 -19.30 3.36 25.16
N MET A 140 -18.45 4.33 24.82
CA MET A 140 -17.30 4.73 25.65
C MET A 140 -17.76 5.37 26.96
N LEU A 141 -18.69 6.31 26.92
CA LEU A 141 -19.26 6.96 28.11
C LEU A 141 -19.94 5.96 29.05
N SER A 142 -20.70 5.03 28.49
CA SER A 142 -21.35 3.96 29.27
C SER A 142 -20.34 3.07 29.99
N ALA A 143 -19.19 2.80 29.37
CA ALA A 143 -18.11 2.02 30.00
C ALA A 143 -17.40 2.78 31.15
N CYS A 144 -17.46 4.11 31.15
CA CYS A 144 -16.82 4.98 32.15
C CYS A 144 -17.77 5.48 33.24
N GLY A 145 -19.07 5.16 33.16
CA GLY A 145 -20.08 5.57 34.15
C GLY A 145 -20.43 7.06 34.16
N SER A 146 -20.04 7.83 33.13
CA SER A 146 -20.26 9.28 33.07
C SER A 146 -21.32 9.63 32.01
N PRO A 147 -22.56 10.01 32.41
CA PRO A 147 -23.63 10.29 31.46
C PRO A 147 -23.63 11.73 30.90
N VAL A 148 -22.84 12.66 31.46
CA VAL A 148 -22.88 14.09 31.10
C VAL A 148 -21.66 14.49 30.26
N LEU A 149 -21.91 14.73 28.98
CA LEU A 149 -20.89 15.04 27.98
C LEU A 149 -20.81 16.55 27.71
N SER A 150 -19.98 17.28 28.46
CA SER A 150 -19.88 18.75 28.30
C SER A 150 -19.32 19.21 26.94
N ASN A 151 -18.58 18.36 26.22
CA ASN A 151 -17.88 18.73 24.99
C ASN A 151 -18.00 17.65 23.89
N ARG A 152 -19.24 17.31 23.50
CA ARG A 152 -19.52 16.26 22.50
C ARG A 152 -18.75 16.45 21.20
N SER A 153 -18.63 17.69 20.75
CA SER A 153 -17.99 18.06 19.49
C SER A 153 -16.51 17.70 19.41
N PHE A 154 -15.73 17.92 20.48
CA PHE A 154 -14.32 17.53 20.51
C PHE A 154 -14.16 16.00 20.58
N CYS A 155 -15.08 15.31 21.26
CA CYS A 155 -15.11 13.83 21.27
C CYS A 155 -15.42 13.26 19.88
N GLN A 156 -16.34 13.86 19.14
CA GLN A 156 -16.65 13.51 17.74
C GLN A 156 -15.43 13.67 16.83
N VAL A 157 -14.71 14.79 16.93
CA VAL A 157 -13.48 15.05 16.17
C VAL A 157 -12.36 14.05 16.55
N ALA A 158 -12.19 13.75 17.84
CA ALA A 158 -11.18 12.81 18.31
C ALA A 158 -11.45 11.37 17.86
N VAL A 159 -12.69 10.87 17.98
CA VAL A 159 -13.09 9.54 17.49
C VAL A 159 -12.93 9.46 15.97
N PHE A 160 -13.30 10.51 15.23
CA PHE A 160 -13.07 10.59 13.79
C PHE A 160 -11.59 10.49 13.42
N ALA A 161 -10.71 11.21 14.12
CA ALA A 161 -9.27 11.15 13.88
C ALA A 161 -8.70 9.73 14.12
N VAL A 162 -9.14 9.04 15.18
CA VAL A 162 -8.78 7.63 15.41
C VAL A 162 -9.22 6.73 14.27
N LEU A 163 -10.44 6.89 13.74
CA LEU A 163 -10.90 6.13 12.57
C LEU A 163 -10.04 6.40 11.33
N CYS A 164 -9.59 7.65 11.14
CA CYS A 164 -8.67 7.99 10.05
C CYS A 164 -7.29 7.31 10.23
N TRP A 165 -6.66 7.42 11.40
CA TRP A 165 -5.35 6.79 11.67
C TRP A 165 -5.39 5.25 11.65
N SER A 166 -6.50 4.63 12.05
CA SER A 166 -6.68 3.17 12.05
C SER A 166 -7.03 2.57 10.70
N THR A 167 -7.50 3.40 9.76
CA THR A 167 -7.75 2.96 8.38
C THR A 167 -6.67 3.41 7.41
N MET A 168 -5.93 4.49 7.74
CA MET A 168 -5.00 5.19 6.86
C MET A 168 -5.61 5.65 5.52
N ILE A 169 -6.94 5.62 5.39
CA ILE A 169 -7.65 6.08 4.18
C ILE A 169 -7.57 7.60 4.08
N LEU A 170 -7.82 8.32 5.17
CA LEU A 170 -7.78 9.78 5.26
C LEU A 170 -6.74 10.25 6.28
N THR A 171 -6.21 11.45 6.09
CA THR A 171 -5.37 12.13 7.08
C THR A 171 -6.22 13.18 7.81
N PRO A 172 -6.46 13.07 9.13
CA PRO A 172 -7.32 14.00 9.85
C PRO A 172 -6.59 15.33 10.10
N GLY A 173 -7.28 16.44 9.92
CA GLY A 173 -6.79 17.79 10.25
C GLY A 173 -7.35 18.25 11.58
N LEU A 174 -6.67 17.94 12.68
CA LEU A 174 -7.09 18.44 14.00
C LEU A 174 -6.84 19.94 14.08
N GLN A 175 -7.86 20.71 14.46
CA GLN A 175 -7.79 22.17 14.58
C GLN A 175 -8.15 22.61 16.02
N PRO A 176 -7.20 22.56 16.98
CA PRO A 176 -7.43 22.85 18.40
C PRO A 176 -8.02 24.24 18.67
N GLN A 177 -7.60 25.23 17.88
CA GLN A 177 -7.96 26.64 18.04
C GLN A 177 -9.15 27.08 17.15
N ALA A 178 -9.85 26.16 16.48
CA ALA A 178 -10.99 26.51 15.65
C ALA A 178 -12.17 27.01 16.51
N PRO A 179 -12.83 28.14 16.16
CA PRO A 179 -13.94 28.69 16.94
C PRO A 179 -15.18 27.78 16.92
N GLN A 180 -15.27 26.87 15.95
CA GLN A 180 -16.21 25.76 15.95
C GLN A 180 -15.49 24.48 15.52
N PRO A 181 -15.50 23.40 16.34
CA PRO A 181 -14.98 22.10 15.92
C PRO A 181 -15.76 21.53 14.73
N GLN A 182 -15.05 20.98 13.75
CA GLN A 182 -15.60 20.34 12.56
C GLN A 182 -14.80 19.08 12.23
N LEU A 183 -15.37 18.17 11.44
CA LEU A 183 -14.59 17.05 10.89
C LEU A 183 -13.77 17.58 9.72
N VAL A 184 -12.45 17.49 9.80
CA VAL A 184 -11.56 18.02 8.75
C VAL A 184 -10.56 16.95 8.31
N CYS A 185 -10.30 16.89 7.01
CA CYS A 185 -9.25 16.05 6.43
C CYS A 185 -8.33 16.84 5.51
N HIS A 186 -7.05 16.50 5.56
CA HIS A 186 -6.09 16.84 4.52
C HIS A 186 -6.35 15.92 3.33
N LEU A 187 -6.76 16.51 2.21
CA LEU A 187 -6.96 15.80 0.96
C LEU A 187 -6.19 16.52 -0.14
N SER A 188 -5.08 15.91 -0.55
CA SER A 188 -4.26 16.36 -1.67
C SER A 188 -5.07 16.22 -2.97
N ARG A 189 -5.80 17.29 -3.33
CA ARG A 189 -6.58 17.37 -4.56
C ARG A 189 -5.80 18.15 -5.61
N ARG A 190 -5.73 17.60 -6.83
CA ARG A 190 -5.48 18.32 -8.11
C ARG A 190 -5.19 19.84 -8.00
N PHE A 191 -3.91 20.19 -8.17
CA PHE A 191 -3.38 21.50 -8.58
C PHE A 191 -3.31 22.67 -7.58
N GLU A 192 -3.75 22.55 -6.33
CA GLU A 192 -3.53 23.61 -5.33
C GLU A 192 -3.13 23.05 -3.95
N SER A 193 -2.48 23.88 -3.14
CA SER A 193 -1.96 23.54 -1.80
C SER A 193 -3.01 22.90 -0.91
N ASP A 194 -2.56 21.95 -0.07
CA ASP A 194 -3.29 21.11 0.87
C ASP A 194 -4.70 21.61 1.25
N LYS A 195 -5.70 21.22 0.43
CA LYS A 195 -7.08 21.66 0.63
C LYS A 195 -7.72 20.88 1.78
N LEU A 196 -7.88 21.58 2.90
CA LEU A 196 -8.68 21.14 4.04
C LEU A 196 -10.13 20.95 3.59
N VAL A 197 -10.58 19.70 3.57
CA VAL A 197 -11.98 19.35 3.32
C VAL A 197 -12.68 19.26 4.65
N GLN A 198 -13.70 20.11 4.86
CA GLN A 198 -14.40 20.27 6.13
C GLN A 198 -15.85 19.77 6.04
N GLN A 199 -16.33 19.11 7.09
CA GLN A 199 -17.71 18.63 7.22
C GLN A 199 -18.33 18.94 8.59
N THR A 200 -19.63 19.22 8.57
CA THR A 200 -20.41 19.48 9.79
C THR A 200 -20.56 18.24 10.66
N LEU A 201 -20.57 18.45 11.98
CA LEU A 201 -20.67 17.40 12.99
C LEU A 201 -22.01 16.64 12.97
N ASP A 202 -23.05 17.16 12.32
CA ASP A 202 -24.31 16.43 12.10
C ASP A 202 -24.10 15.10 11.36
N ARG A 203 -23.00 14.97 10.60
CA ARG A 203 -22.64 13.70 9.95
C ARG A 203 -22.23 12.62 10.94
N CYS A 204 -21.74 12.95 12.14
CA CYS A 204 -21.39 11.98 13.18
C CYS A 204 -22.57 11.11 13.65
N ARG A 205 -23.82 11.56 13.40
CA ARG A 205 -25.05 10.79 13.63
C ARG A 205 -25.35 9.77 12.54
N ARG A 206 -24.79 9.94 11.33
CA ARG A 206 -24.92 8.98 10.23
C ARG A 206 -23.96 7.83 10.44
N SER A 207 -24.15 6.75 9.69
CA SER A 207 -23.19 5.65 9.68
C SER A 207 -21.79 6.15 9.32
N ILE A 208 -20.78 5.53 9.93
CA ILE A 208 -19.38 5.89 9.72
C ILE A 208 -19.01 5.82 8.24
N PRO A 209 -19.37 4.78 7.46
CA PRO A 209 -19.13 4.76 6.02
C PRO A 209 -19.80 5.91 5.25
N ALA A 210 -21.02 6.32 5.61
CA ALA A 210 -21.70 7.46 4.99
C ALA A 210 -21.03 8.81 5.31
N THR A 211 -20.34 8.91 6.46
CA THR A 211 -19.50 10.06 6.81
C THR A 211 -18.27 10.12 5.89
N PHE A 212 -17.51 9.02 5.81
CA PHE A 212 -16.32 8.91 4.95
C PHE A 212 -16.63 9.10 3.45
N ARG A 213 -17.73 8.54 2.94
CA ARG A 213 -18.23 8.80 1.57
C ARG A 213 -18.51 10.27 1.30
N GLY A 214 -18.89 11.02 2.34
CA GLY A 214 -19.05 12.47 2.28
C GLY A 214 -17.77 13.19 1.87
N PHE A 215 -16.64 12.86 2.50
CA PHE A 215 -15.34 13.47 2.20
C PHE A 215 -14.92 13.21 0.76
N LYS A 216 -15.09 11.98 0.25
CA LYS A 216 -14.80 11.67 -1.16
C LYS A 216 -15.63 12.52 -2.12
N ALA A 217 -16.94 12.61 -1.91
CA ALA A 217 -17.84 13.35 -2.79
C ALA A 217 -17.50 14.85 -2.87
N GLN A 218 -17.02 15.43 -1.77
CA GLN A 218 -16.60 16.84 -1.68
C GLN A 218 -15.21 17.07 -2.28
N ALA A 219 -14.28 16.14 -2.06
CA ALA A 219 -12.89 16.26 -2.49
C ALA A 219 -12.66 15.99 -3.98
N TRP A 220 -13.29 14.97 -4.57
CA TRP A 220 -13.09 14.64 -6.01
C TRP A 220 -14.29 15.01 -6.90
N GLY A 221 -15.44 15.41 -6.31
CA GLY A 221 -16.64 15.84 -7.04
C GLY A 221 -17.42 14.68 -7.67
N ARG A 222 -18.59 14.99 -8.29
CA ARG A 222 -19.37 13.98 -9.05
C ARG A 222 -18.80 13.73 -10.45
N ASP A 223 -18.12 14.70 -11.06
CA ASP A 223 -17.69 14.66 -12.47
C ASP A 223 -16.83 13.46 -12.83
N VAL A 224 -15.95 13.01 -11.92
CA VAL A 224 -15.06 11.86 -12.17
C VAL A 224 -15.84 10.57 -12.41
N MET A 225 -17.03 10.41 -11.80
CA MET A 225 -17.89 9.25 -12.07
C MET A 225 -18.67 9.33 -13.38
N GLN A 226 -18.99 10.54 -13.88
CA GLN A 226 -19.75 10.67 -15.14
C GLN A 226 -18.86 10.61 -16.38
N VAL A 227 -17.67 11.22 -16.34
CA VAL A 227 -16.71 11.11 -17.46
C VAL A 227 -16.22 9.65 -17.65
N ALA A 228 -16.21 8.86 -16.57
CA ALA A 228 -15.82 7.45 -16.58
C ALA A 228 -16.74 6.52 -17.37
N GLN A 229 -18.02 6.87 -17.56
CA GLN A 229 -18.99 5.98 -18.23
C GLN A 229 -18.92 6.05 -19.77
N HIS A 230 -18.18 7.01 -20.34
CA HIS A 230 -18.24 7.31 -21.78
C HIS A 230 -16.94 7.06 -22.58
N GLU A 231 -15.77 6.86 -21.96
CA GLU A 231 -14.62 6.30 -22.70
C GLU A 231 -14.84 4.78 -22.93
N SER A 232 -14.68 4.36 -24.19
CA SER A 232 -15.11 3.04 -24.68
C SER A 232 -14.47 1.85 -23.95
N ARG A 233 -15.30 0.83 -23.66
CA ARG A 233 -14.98 -0.48 -23.05
C ARG A 233 -13.96 -1.34 -23.82
N ARG A 234 -12.77 -0.83 -24.11
CA ARG A 234 -11.61 -1.67 -24.46
C ARG A 234 -10.98 -2.19 -23.17
N SER A 235 -10.31 -3.33 -23.24
CA SER A 235 -9.33 -3.71 -22.21
C SER A 235 -8.30 -2.58 -22.15
N GLU A 236 -8.34 -1.78 -21.09
CA GLU A 236 -7.37 -0.70 -20.89
C GLU A 236 -6.11 -1.30 -20.27
N ASP A 237 -5.29 -1.88 -21.15
CA ASP A 237 -4.05 -2.56 -20.80
C ASP A 237 -3.03 -1.62 -20.16
N LEU A 238 -2.49 -1.99 -19.01
CA LEU A 238 -1.46 -1.26 -18.28
C LEU A 238 -0.09 -1.82 -18.62
N HIS A 239 0.71 -1.05 -19.36
CA HIS A 239 2.02 -1.47 -19.84
C HIS A 239 3.12 -1.08 -18.85
N LYS A 240 3.77 -2.07 -18.27
CA LYS A 240 4.98 -1.92 -17.44
C LYS A 240 6.04 -1.05 -18.12
N SER A 241 6.23 -1.18 -19.44
CA SER A 241 7.22 -0.40 -20.21
C SER A 241 6.99 1.12 -20.11
N VAL A 242 5.73 1.54 -19.95
CA VAL A 242 5.34 2.95 -19.74
C VAL A 242 5.32 3.32 -18.27
N LEU A 243 4.82 2.45 -17.40
CA LEU A 243 4.53 2.77 -15.99
C LEU A 243 5.72 2.59 -15.04
N ASN A 244 6.76 1.83 -15.39
CA ASN A 244 7.92 1.68 -14.52
C ASN A 244 8.59 3.03 -14.20
N TYR A 245 9.07 3.20 -12.97
CA TYR A 245 9.59 4.46 -12.43
C TYR A 245 10.72 5.07 -13.27
N ARG A 246 11.63 4.24 -13.83
CA ARG A 246 12.64 4.72 -14.79
C ARG A 246 12.00 5.42 -15.98
N SER A 247 10.92 4.87 -16.54
CA SER A 247 10.16 5.46 -17.66
C SER A 247 9.48 6.78 -17.25
N LEU A 248 8.76 6.78 -16.12
CA LEU A 248 8.09 7.96 -15.57
C LEU A 248 9.06 9.11 -15.29
N GLN A 249 10.24 8.82 -14.73
CA GLN A 249 11.25 9.82 -14.39
C GLN A 249 12.05 10.27 -15.63
N MET A 250 12.33 9.37 -16.57
CA MET A 250 13.12 9.66 -17.78
C MET A 250 12.34 10.49 -18.80
N PHE A 251 11.11 10.08 -19.12
CA PHE A 251 10.28 10.71 -20.15
C PHE A 251 9.25 11.66 -19.54
N GLY A 252 8.45 11.18 -18.58
CA GLY A 252 7.47 11.97 -17.82
C GLY A 252 8.06 13.16 -17.07
N LYS A 253 9.32 13.06 -16.63
CA LYS A 253 9.93 13.89 -15.57
C LYS A 253 9.14 13.85 -14.26
N ILE A 254 8.41 12.75 -14.03
CA ILE A 254 7.57 12.56 -12.85
C ILE A 254 8.46 12.29 -11.65
N ARG A 255 8.11 12.90 -10.52
CA ARG A 255 8.74 12.72 -9.20
C ARG A 255 7.77 12.03 -8.26
N ILE A 256 8.30 11.24 -7.33
CA ILE A 256 7.49 10.65 -6.26
C ILE A 256 7.24 11.71 -5.18
N GLN A 257 6.02 11.71 -4.65
CA GLN A 257 5.64 12.43 -3.43
C GLN A 257 5.15 11.39 -2.42
N TRP A 258 5.83 11.26 -1.28
CA TRP A 258 5.46 10.30 -0.26
C TRP A 258 4.29 10.81 0.58
N VAL A 259 3.16 10.10 0.56
CA VAL A 259 1.91 10.47 1.23
C VAL A 259 1.52 9.49 2.33
N THR A 260 0.79 10.00 3.32
CA THR A 260 0.35 9.26 4.53
C THR A 260 -1.09 8.74 4.42
N SER A 261 -1.79 9.03 3.31
CA SER A 261 -3.15 8.57 3.03
C SER A 261 -3.14 7.56 1.87
N MET A 262 -3.80 6.42 2.06
CA MET A 262 -4.11 5.45 1.01
C MET A 262 -5.03 6.04 -0.06
N ALA A 263 -5.98 6.92 0.32
CA ALA A 263 -6.86 7.59 -0.65
C ALA A 263 -6.11 8.51 -1.61
N ALA A 264 -4.93 9.03 -1.25
CA ALA A 264 -4.06 9.82 -2.13
C ALA A 264 -3.12 8.96 -3.01
N HIS A 265 -3.09 7.63 -2.83
CA HIS A 265 -2.15 6.76 -3.54
C HIS A 265 -2.37 6.77 -5.07
N LEU A 266 -1.31 7.06 -5.83
CA LEU A 266 -1.30 7.33 -7.26
C LEU A 266 -2.09 8.58 -7.71
N GLU A 267 -2.47 9.50 -6.82
CA GLU A 267 -2.93 10.82 -7.28
C GLU A 267 -1.77 11.52 -8.01
N PHE A 268 -2.01 11.82 -9.29
CA PHE A 268 -1.03 12.39 -10.20
C PHE A 268 -1.45 13.80 -10.61
N ASP A 269 -0.51 14.74 -10.45
CA ASP A 269 -0.60 16.13 -10.90
C ASP A 269 0.25 16.33 -12.17
N PRO A 270 -0.39 16.48 -13.36
CA PRO A 270 0.29 16.80 -14.61
C PRO A 270 1.12 18.10 -14.65
N ALA A 271 0.82 19.09 -13.81
CA ALA A 271 1.46 20.40 -13.83
C ALA A 271 2.73 20.41 -12.96
N SER A 272 2.62 19.99 -11.70
CA SER A 272 3.80 19.83 -10.82
C SER A 272 4.62 18.57 -11.14
N ARG A 273 4.02 17.61 -11.86
CA ARG A 273 4.57 16.28 -12.20
C ARG A 273 4.88 15.42 -10.99
N HIS A 274 4.16 15.62 -9.89
CA HIS A 274 4.24 14.76 -8.72
C HIS A 274 3.23 13.59 -8.82
N LEU A 275 3.71 12.39 -8.55
CA LEU A 275 2.92 11.19 -8.36
C LEU A 275 2.96 10.82 -6.88
N SER A 276 1.79 10.88 -6.24
CA SER A 276 1.64 10.51 -4.84
C SER A 276 1.80 9.00 -4.65
N VAL A 277 2.66 8.57 -3.75
CA VAL A 277 2.87 7.17 -3.39
C VAL A 277 2.78 7.05 -1.87
N PHE A 278 1.97 6.10 -1.42
CA PHE A 278 1.77 5.83 0.01
C PHE A 278 3.10 5.41 0.64
N ARG A 279 3.31 5.68 1.94
CA ARG A 279 4.61 5.43 2.60
C ARG A 279 4.64 4.31 3.63
N PHE A 280 3.52 3.61 3.86
CA PHE A 280 3.39 2.55 4.88
C PHE A 280 2.82 1.24 4.32
N PRO A 281 3.43 0.61 3.28
CA PRO A 281 2.92 -0.64 2.72
C PRO A 281 2.76 -1.79 3.73
N THR A 282 3.45 -1.81 4.88
CA THR A 282 3.19 -2.80 5.93
C THR A 282 1.73 -2.74 6.42
N VAL A 283 1.11 -1.56 6.50
CA VAL A 283 -0.32 -1.41 6.85
C VAL A 283 -1.22 -2.11 5.81
N CYS A 284 -0.88 -1.98 4.52
CA CYS A 284 -1.59 -2.67 3.44
C CYS A 284 -1.38 -4.20 3.50
N ALA A 285 -0.17 -4.65 3.84
CA ALA A 285 0.14 -6.07 3.96
C ALA A 285 -0.66 -6.75 5.08
N LEU A 286 -0.60 -6.18 6.29
CA LEU A 286 -1.31 -6.69 7.45
C LEU A 286 -2.83 -6.76 7.21
N ARG A 287 -3.43 -5.75 6.57
CA ARG A 287 -4.85 -5.75 6.18
C ARG A 287 -5.21 -6.77 5.11
N SER A 288 -4.29 -7.04 4.17
CA SER A 288 -4.52 -8.02 3.10
C SER A 288 -4.52 -9.46 3.64
N MET A 289 -3.78 -9.71 4.72
CA MET A 289 -3.69 -11.00 5.42
C MET A 289 -4.88 -11.28 6.37
N GLN A 290 -5.72 -10.29 6.68
CA GLN A 290 -6.87 -10.50 7.58
C GLN A 290 -7.88 -11.50 6.98
N ASP A 291 -8.30 -12.46 7.79
CA ASP A 291 -9.30 -13.46 7.42
C ASP A 291 -10.52 -12.82 6.75
N ARG A 292 -10.91 -13.42 5.62
CA ARG A 292 -12.03 -12.96 4.82
C ARG A 292 -13.40 -13.34 5.37
N ASN A 293 -13.49 -14.22 6.38
CA ASN A 293 -14.76 -14.61 6.98
C ASN A 293 -15.12 -13.79 8.23
N SER A 294 -14.10 -13.33 8.98
CA SER A 294 -14.22 -12.39 10.12
C SER A 294 -14.58 -10.94 9.72
N GLN A 295 -15.18 -10.74 8.53
CA GLN A 295 -14.97 -9.53 7.72
C GLN A 295 -15.80 -8.28 8.07
N ARG A 296 -16.77 -8.35 8.96
CA ARG A 296 -17.69 -7.22 9.21
C ARG A 296 -17.20 -6.28 10.31
N THR A 297 -16.01 -5.71 10.16
CA THR A 297 -15.52 -4.63 11.04
C THR A 297 -15.84 -3.25 10.45
N VAL A 298 -16.10 -2.27 11.32
CA VAL A 298 -16.32 -0.87 10.93
C VAL A 298 -15.11 -0.29 10.19
N LEU A 299 -13.88 -0.70 10.56
CA LEU A 299 -12.67 -0.27 9.86
C LEU A 299 -12.57 -0.83 8.43
N ARG A 300 -13.19 -1.98 8.15
CA ARG A 300 -13.22 -2.56 6.81
C ARG A 300 -14.29 -1.88 5.94
N SER A 301 -15.48 -1.64 6.49
CA SER A 301 -16.54 -0.93 5.75
C SER A 301 -16.13 0.51 5.39
N ILE A 302 -15.32 1.19 6.21
CA ILE A 302 -14.68 2.46 5.80
C ILE A 302 -13.88 2.29 4.50
N CYS A 303 -12.94 1.34 4.45
CA CYS A 303 -12.06 1.16 3.28
C CYS A 303 -12.83 0.73 2.02
N GLU A 304 -13.81 -0.16 2.18
CA GLU A 304 -14.60 -0.70 1.06
C GLU A 304 -15.64 0.28 0.53
N GLU A 305 -16.29 1.06 1.40
CA GLU A 305 -17.29 2.05 0.98
C GLU A 305 -16.71 3.44 0.68
N PHE A 306 -15.47 3.74 1.08
CA PHE A 306 -14.82 5.00 0.70
C PHE A 306 -14.69 5.10 -0.82
N ASP A 307 -14.20 4.03 -1.47
CA ASP A 307 -14.14 3.91 -2.92
C ASP A 307 -14.87 2.64 -3.41
N PRO A 308 -16.22 2.68 -3.48
CA PRO A 308 -17.02 1.52 -3.83
C PRO A 308 -16.94 1.28 -5.33
N LEU A 309 -16.73 0.02 -5.70
CA LEU A 309 -16.74 -0.41 -7.09
C LEU A 309 -18.12 -0.15 -7.74
N PRO A 310 -18.17 0.27 -9.01
CA PRO A 310 -19.40 0.29 -9.82
C PRO A 310 -20.11 -1.07 -9.82
N ALA A 311 -21.42 -1.08 -10.12
CA ALA A 311 -22.23 -2.30 -10.07
C ALA A 311 -21.73 -3.38 -11.05
N GLU A 312 -21.28 -2.92 -12.22
CA GLU A 312 -20.63 -3.71 -13.27
C GLU A 312 -19.30 -4.35 -12.85
N ASP A 313 -18.55 -3.71 -11.94
CA ASP A 313 -17.24 -4.17 -11.47
C ASP A 313 -17.31 -5.01 -10.18
N ILE A 314 -18.51 -5.32 -9.67
CA ILE A 314 -18.69 -6.12 -8.42
C ILE A 314 -18.00 -7.49 -8.51
N VAL A 315 -17.86 -8.07 -9.70
CA VAL A 315 -17.13 -9.34 -9.92
C VAL A 315 -15.66 -9.22 -9.49
N HIS A 316 -15.07 -8.01 -9.52
CA HIS A 316 -13.69 -7.75 -9.10
C HIS A 316 -13.57 -7.34 -7.62
N ARG A 317 -14.66 -7.41 -6.83
CA ARG A 317 -14.67 -7.11 -5.37
C ARG A 317 -13.68 -7.96 -4.57
N TYR A 318 -13.22 -9.09 -5.10
CA TYR A 318 -12.21 -9.94 -4.47
C TYR A 318 -10.82 -9.27 -4.37
N THR A 319 -10.53 -8.25 -5.18
CA THR A 319 -9.31 -7.45 -5.07
C THR A 319 -9.56 -6.26 -4.14
N THR A 320 -8.77 -6.11 -3.07
CA THR A 320 -8.88 -4.97 -2.12
C THR A 320 -7.94 -3.83 -2.48
N LEU A 321 -8.25 -2.61 -2.03
CA LEU A 321 -7.40 -1.42 -2.28
C LEU A 321 -5.97 -1.63 -1.78
N GLU A 322 -5.80 -2.33 -0.66
CA GLU A 322 -4.49 -2.68 -0.10
C GLU A 322 -3.69 -3.57 -1.06
N GLN A 323 -4.31 -4.58 -1.66
CA GLN A 323 -3.67 -5.45 -2.64
C GLN A 323 -3.31 -4.68 -3.93
N GLU A 324 -4.18 -3.76 -4.38
CA GLU A 324 -3.89 -2.87 -5.52
C GLU A 324 -2.69 -1.95 -5.22
N ILE A 325 -2.62 -1.39 -4.01
CA ILE A 325 -1.50 -0.56 -3.54
C ILE A 325 -0.19 -1.38 -3.53
N LEU A 326 -0.20 -2.59 -2.97
CA LEU A 326 0.97 -3.49 -2.92
C LEU A 326 1.46 -3.86 -4.34
N LEU A 327 0.53 -4.23 -5.22
CA LEU A 327 0.85 -4.57 -6.62
C LEU A 327 1.41 -3.36 -7.39
N SER A 328 0.96 -2.14 -7.08
CA SER A 328 1.46 -0.93 -7.74
C SER A 328 2.97 -0.72 -7.52
N TYR A 329 3.50 -1.01 -6.31
CA TYR A 329 4.94 -0.89 -6.06
C TYR A 329 5.74 -1.86 -6.94
N ARG A 330 5.22 -3.07 -7.18
CA ARG A 330 5.84 -4.05 -8.09
C ARG A 330 5.90 -3.50 -9.51
N LEU A 331 4.77 -3.02 -10.02
CA LEU A 331 4.62 -2.44 -11.37
C LEU A 331 5.51 -1.20 -11.59
N LEU A 332 5.52 -0.27 -10.64
CA LEU A 332 6.32 0.96 -10.72
C LEU A 332 7.81 0.67 -10.53
N PHE A 333 8.17 0.03 -9.41
CA PHE A 333 9.55 0.06 -8.91
C PHE A 333 10.31 -1.23 -9.19
N ALA A 334 9.69 -2.39 -8.99
CA ALA A 334 10.43 -3.63 -8.86
C ALA A 334 10.75 -4.33 -10.18
N GLN A 335 9.83 -4.33 -11.14
CA GLN A 335 9.96 -5.15 -12.37
C GLN A 335 11.06 -4.68 -13.35
N SER A 336 11.73 -3.56 -13.06
CA SER A 336 12.80 -2.98 -13.89
C SER A 336 14.04 -2.74 -13.03
N SER A 337 15.16 -3.38 -13.36
CA SER A 337 16.43 -3.23 -12.60
C SER A 337 16.92 -1.77 -12.50
N ALA A 338 16.56 -0.94 -13.49
CA ALA A 338 16.84 0.50 -13.47
C ALA A 338 15.89 1.30 -12.58
N SER A 339 14.64 0.85 -12.40
CA SER A 339 13.71 1.40 -11.41
C SER A 339 14.17 1.03 -9.99
N ARG A 340 14.54 -0.23 -9.75
CA ARG A 340 15.05 -0.72 -8.44
C ARG A 340 16.26 0.07 -7.94
N LYS A 341 17.24 0.33 -8.82
CA LYS A 341 18.40 1.18 -8.48
C LYS A 341 18.03 2.63 -8.16
N ARG A 342 16.97 3.19 -8.79
CA ARG A 342 16.52 4.57 -8.57
C ARG A 342 15.77 4.70 -7.27
N ILE A 343 14.82 3.80 -7.00
CA ILE A 343 14.04 3.81 -5.76
C ILE A 343 14.92 3.51 -4.54
N GLY A 344 15.84 2.53 -4.61
CA GLY A 344 16.76 2.26 -3.49
C GLY A 344 17.69 3.44 -3.19
N ALA A 345 18.15 4.17 -4.22
CA ALA A 345 18.90 5.42 -4.02
C ALA A 345 18.05 6.53 -3.37
N GLU A 346 16.74 6.57 -3.66
CA GLU A 346 15.78 7.51 -3.07
C GLU A 346 15.45 7.16 -1.62
N LEU A 347 15.09 5.91 -1.32
CA LEU A 347 14.84 5.41 0.05
C LEU A 347 16.08 5.61 0.94
N ASN A 348 17.27 5.30 0.42
CA ASN A 348 18.53 5.54 1.14
C ASN A 348 18.84 7.04 1.29
N LYS A 349 18.29 7.92 0.44
CA LYS A 349 18.35 9.37 0.67
C LYS A 349 17.44 9.76 1.83
N LEU A 350 16.18 9.31 1.83
CA LEU A 350 15.24 9.60 2.92
C LEU A 350 15.78 9.16 4.29
N ARG A 351 16.37 7.95 4.36
CA ARG A 351 17.04 7.44 5.57
C ARG A 351 18.20 8.35 6.05
N ARG A 352 19.04 8.85 5.12
CA ARG A 352 20.13 9.81 5.44
C ARG A 352 19.61 11.19 5.84
N ASP A 353 18.50 11.63 5.25
CA ASP A 353 17.80 12.88 5.56
C ASP A 353 17.02 12.76 6.91
N GLY A 354 17.23 11.68 7.70
CA GLY A 354 16.62 11.44 9.01
C GLY A 354 15.15 10.98 8.98
N GLN A 355 14.58 10.78 7.79
CA GLN A 355 13.17 10.38 7.67
C GLN A 355 13.02 8.88 7.90
N LEU A 356 12.00 8.49 8.69
CA LEU A 356 11.60 7.09 8.78
C LEU A 356 11.00 6.60 7.46
N VAL A 357 11.49 5.43 7.05
CA VAL A 357 11.03 4.69 5.88
C VAL A 357 10.46 3.38 6.39
N ASP A 358 9.29 2.97 5.88
CA ASP A 358 8.77 1.62 6.09
C ASP A 358 9.72 0.63 5.39
N ASP A 359 10.41 -0.22 6.16
CA ASP A 359 11.43 -1.11 5.59
C ASP A 359 10.88 -2.15 4.62
N PHE A 360 9.58 -2.46 4.68
CA PHE A 360 8.90 -3.33 3.70
C PHE A 360 8.85 -2.69 2.30
N LEU A 361 9.02 -1.37 2.16
CA LEU A 361 9.27 -0.73 0.86
C LEU A 361 10.51 -1.32 0.17
N SER A 362 11.56 -1.67 0.92
CA SER A 362 12.78 -2.29 0.38
C SER A 362 12.43 -3.66 -0.23
N THR A 363 11.72 -4.51 0.52
CA THR A 363 11.22 -5.82 0.06
C THR A 363 10.34 -5.69 -1.18
N LEU A 364 9.38 -4.76 -1.17
CA LEU A 364 8.48 -4.54 -2.30
C LEU A 364 9.15 -3.95 -3.54
N CYS A 365 10.15 -3.08 -3.38
CA CYS A 365 10.68 -2.28 -4.49
C CYS A 365 12.04 -2.76 -5.03
N GLU A 366 12.88 -3.40 -4.20
CA GLU A 366 14.27 -3.73 -4.54
C GLU A 366 14.50 -5.22 -4.86
N HIS A 367 13.64 -6.10 -4.33
CA HIS A 367 13.70 -7.54 -4.57
C HIS A 367 13.03 -7.93 -5.91
N LYS A 368 13.57 -8.97 -6.56
CA LYS A 368 13.17 -9.41 -7.91
C LYS A 368 12.24 -10.63 -7.80
N CYS A 369 11.07 -10.63 -8.42
CA CYS A 369 10.24 -11.84 -8.40
C CYS A 369 10.89 -12.99 -9.21
N ARG A 370 10.61 -14.22 -8.82
CA ARG A 370 11.10 -15.46 -9.46
C ARG A 370 10.73 -15.42 -10.95
N THR A 371 11.74 -15.42 -11.82
CA THR A 371 11.54 -15.37 -13.29
C THR A 371 12.31 -16.48 -13.98
N GLY A 372 11.57 -17.42 -14.56
CA GLY A 372 12.06 -18.46 -15.45
C GLY A 372 12.48 -19.77 -14.77
N MET A 373 12.38 -20.86 -15.54
CA MET A 373 12.79 -22.22 -15.18
C MET A 373 14.32 -22.45 -15.32
N LEU A 374 15.09 -21.39 -15.55
CA LEU A 374 16.50 -21.44 -15.92
C LEU A 374 17.40 -21.30 -14.69
N TRP A 375 18.26 -22.29 -14.48
CA TRP A 375 19.09 -22.51 -13.29
C TRP A 375 20.03 -21.35 -12.88
N TRP A 376 20.37 -20.42 -13.79
CA TRP A 376 21.18 -19.24 -13.47
C TRP A 376 20.37 -18.02 -13.01
N SER A 377 19.03 -18.09 -13.01
CA SER A 377 18.16 -17.00 -12.54
C SER A 377 18.21 -16.94 -11.01
N ARG A 378 19.21 -16.20 -10.49
CA ARG A 378 19.48 -15.99 -9.05
C ARG A 378 18.17 -15.78 -8.29
N MET A 379 17.80 -16.75 -7.45
CA MET A 379 16.57 -16.73 -6.67
C MET A 379 16.62 -15.63 -5.62
N ASP A 380 15.46 -15.02 -5.40
CA ASP A 380 15.24 -13.99 -4.38
C ASP A 380 14.14 -14.52 -3.45
N ASP A 381 14.57 -15.35 -2.50
CA ASP A 381 13.69 -16.19 -1.68
C ASP A 381 12.76 -15.36 -0.78
N GLN A 382 13.16 -14.12 -0.46
CA GLN A 382 12.41 -13.19 0.39
C GLN A 382 11.01 -12.85 -0.16
N LEU A 383 10.83 -12.80 -1.49
CA LEU A 383 9.50 -12.59 -2.08
C LEU A 383 8.66 -13.87 -2.10
N SER A 384 9.29 -15.05 -2.16
CA SER A 384 8.61 -16.35 -2.12
C SER A 384 8.18 -16.76 -0.70
N GLN A 385 8.79 -16.18 0.33
CA GLN A 385 8.38 -16.34 1.74
C GLN A 385 7.16 -15.48 2.12
N LEU A 386 6.71 -14.56 1.25
CA LEU A 386 5.55 -13.71 1.54
C LEU A 386 4.22 -14.45 1.32
N PRO A 387 3.22 -14.25 2.20
CA PRO A 387 1.92 -14.91 2.08
C PRO A 387 1.20 -14.51 0.79
N PRO A 388 0.53 -15.46 0.09
CA PRO A 388 -0.13 -15.19 -1.17
C PRO A 388 -1.31 -14.21 -1.04
N GLU A 389 -1.91 -14.10 0.15
CA GLU A 389 -3.01 -13.18 0.53
C GLU A 389 -2.72 -11.71 0.18
N LEU A 390 -1.44 -11.31 0.15
CA LEU A 390 -0.99 -9.97 -0.21
C LEU A 390 -1.34 -9.57 -1.65
N TRP A 391 -1.52 -10.54 -2.55
CA TRP A 391 -1.62 -10.31 -3.98
C TRP A 391 -3.05 -10.54 -4.51
N PRO A 392 -3.52 -9.75 -5.50
CA PRO A 392 -4.75 -10.04 -6.21
C PRO A 392 -4.73 -11.45 -6.81
N ILE A 393 -5.85 -12.16 -6.79
CA ILE A 393 -5.94 -13.55 -7.27
C ILE A 393 -5.56 -13.64 -8.76
N SER A 394 -5.94 -12.64 -9.56
CA SER A 394 -5.58 -12.50 -10.98
C SER A 394 -4.07 -12.46 -11.24
N CYS A 395 -3.26 -12.12 -10.23
CA CYS A 395 -1.80 -11.98 -10.30
C CYS A 395 -1.05 -13.14 -9.63
N ARG A 396 -1.71 -14.26 -9.31
CA ARG A 396 -1.07 -15.47 -8.76
C ARG A 396 -0.89 -16.53 -9.83
N ASP A 397 0.15 -17.35 -9.71
CA ASP A 397 0.30 -18.59 -10.49
C ASP A 397 -0.41 -19.78 -9.83
N SER A 398 -0.29 -20.98 -10.40
CA SER A 398 -0.90 -22.21 -9.86
C SER A 398 -0.39 -22.56 -8.46
N GLU A 399 0.86 -22.19 -8.16
CA GLU A 399 1.55 -22.42 -6.90
C GLU A 399 1.31 -21.26 -5.89
N GLN A 400 0.38 -20.36 -6.20
CA GLN A 400 0.03 -19.16 -5.44
C GLN A 400 1.12 -18.06 -5.36
N TYR A 401 2.24 -18.18 -6.08
CA TYR A 401 3.26 -17.12 -6.09
C TYR A 401 2.85 -15.92 -6.96
N LEU A 402 3.38 -14.74 -6.64
CA LEU A 402 3.19 -13.52 -7.42
C LEU A 402 3.75 -13.67 -8.84
N GLN A 403 2.88 -13.57 -9.85
CA GLN A 403 3.27 -13.51 -11.26
C GLN A 403 3.45 -12.05 -11.72
N GLU A 404 4.68 -11.66 -12.05
CA GLU A 404 4.95 -10.36 -12.67
C GLU A 404 4.74 -10.41 -14.19
N ARG A 405 4.00 -9.45 -14.74
CA ARG A 405 3.62 -9.39 -16.16
C ARG A 405 4.14 -8.11 -16.83
N ASP A 406 4.37 -8.13 -18.14
CA ASP A 406 4.69 -6.90 -18.89
C ASP A 406 3.44 -6.06 -19.21
N VAL A 407 2.25 -6.68 -19.11
CA VAL A 407 0.93 -6.07 -19.30
C VAL A 407 0.01 -6.54 -18.16
N TYR A 408 -0.71 -5.60 -17.55
CA TYR A 408 -1.72 -5.84 -16.51
C TYR A 408 -3.11 -5.42 -17.00
N SER A 409 -4.15 -6.10 -16.53
CA SER A 409 -5.53 -5.70 -16.77
C SER A 409 -5.91 -4.60 -15.78
N ALA A 410 -6.22 -3.39 -16.27
CA ALA A 410 -6.66 -2.33 -15.38
C ALA A 410 -7.94 -2.70 -14.59
N ILE A 411 -8.81 -3.52 -15.16
CA ILE A 411 -10.09 -3.89 -14.55
C ILE A 411 -9.91 -4.98 -13.50
N GLU A 412 -9.11 -6.02 -13.78
CA GLU A 412 -8.95 -7.17 -12.88
C GLU A 412 -7.92 -6.92 -11.77
N ASP A 413 -6.77 -6.33 -12.14
CA ASP A 413 -5.62 -6.18 -11.26
C ASP A 413 -5.67 -4.88 -10.43
N PHE A 414 -6.36 -3.85 -10.92
CA PHE A 414 -6.42 -2.51 -10.31
C PHE A 414 -7.82 -1.86 -10.36
N PRO A 415 -8.91 -2.53 -9.93
CA PRO A 415 -10.27 -2.06 -10.16
C PRO A 415 -10.58 -0.64 -9.60
N ARG A 416 -9.90 -0.18 -8.54
CA ARG A 416 -10.01 1.20 -8.00
C ARG A 416 -8.92 2.11 -8.56
N LEU A 417 -7.67 1.64 -8.60
CA LEU A 417 -6.52 2.44 -9.03
C LEU A 417 -6.42 2.62 -10.56
N ARG A 418 -7.23 1.92 -11.36
CA ARG A 418 -7.22 1.94 -12.83
C ARG A 418 -7.15 3.34 -13.41
N GLN A 419 -8.06 4.24 -13.01
CA GLN A 419 -8.15 5.58 -13.58
C GLN A 419 -6.87 6.39 -13.33
N ARG A 420 -6.25 6.21 -12.17
CA ARG A 420 -5.01 6.89 -11.77
C ARG A 420 -3.82 6.38 -12.59
N LEU A 421 -3.67 5.05 -12.67
CA LEU A 421 -2.64 4.39 -13.49
C LEU A 421 -2.78 4.76 -14.99
N LEU A 422 -4.01 4.78 -15.50
CA LEU A 422 -4.30 5.17 -16.88
C LEU A 422 -4.04 6.65 -17.14
N GLN A 423 -4.35 7.56 -16.19
CA GLN A 423 -3.99 8.97 -16.30
C GLN A 423 -2.46 9.14 -16.41
N VAL A 424 -1.69 8.42 -15.58
CA VAL A 424 -0.22 8.42 -15.62
C VAL A 424 0.31 7.82 -16.93
N GLN A 425 -0.25 6.70 -17.40
CA GLN A 425 0.10 6.06 -18.67
C GLN A 425 -0.18 6.99 -19.87
N LYS A 426 -1.41 7.52 -19.96
CA LYS A 426 -1.84 8.49 -20.99
C LYS A 426 -0.96 9.75 -20.97
N PHE A 427 -0.53 10.24 -19.81
CA PHE A 427 0.42 11.37 -19.70
C PHE A 427 1.84 11.01 -20.16
N ASN A 428 2.39 9.88 -19.72
CA ASN A 428 3.77 9.50 -20.05
C ASN A 428 3.92 9.15 -21.54
N LEU A 429 2.92 8.53 -22.16
CA LEU A 429 2.90 8.24 -23.61
C LEU A 429 2.92 9.53 -24.47
N ARG A 430 2.34 10.63 -23.99
CA ARG A 430 2.38 11.93 -24.68
C ARG A 430 3.77 12.59 -24.66
N GLN A 431 4.70 12.13 -23.82
CA GLN A 431 6.06 12.68 -23.75
C GLN A 431 6.96 12.04 -24.81
N GLN A 432 7.33 12.83 -25.82
CA GLN A 432 8.24 12.41 -26.89
C GLN A 432 9.69 12.24 -26.38
N PRO A 433 10.42 11.20 -26.84
CA PRO A 433 11.86 11.11 -26.60
C PRO A 433 12.59 12.17 -27.43
N SER A 434 13.34 13.07 -26.77
CA SER A 434 13.98 14.21 -27.44
C SER A 434 15.38 13.94 -27.99
N LYS A 435 15.91 12.71 -27.85
CA LYS A 435 17.27 12.33 -28.27
C LYS A 435 17.27 10.94 -28.92
N LEU A 436 18.17 10.73 -29.89
CA LEU A 436 18.40 9.41 -30.52
C LEU A 436 18.81 8.33 -29.49
N ALA A 437 19.61 8.72 -28.49
CA ALA A 437 19.99 7.83 -27.38
C ALA A 437 18.81 7.47 -26.46
N ASP A 438 17.75 8.29 -26.45
CA ASP A 438 16.52 8.02 -25.72
C ASP A 438 15.59 7.10 -26.54
N LEU A 439 15.47 7.31 -27.86
CA LEU A 439 14.82 6.38 -28.81
C LEU A 439 15.39 4.95 -28.72
N TRP A 440 16.72 4.81 -28.70
CA TRP A 440 17.39 3.52 -28.51
C TRP A 440 16.99 2.78 -27.21
N ARG A 441 16.70 3.55 -26.16
CA ARG A 441 16.32 3.07 -24.82
C ARG A 441 14.81 2.96 -24.63
N ASP A 442 14.01 3.49 -25.54
CA ASP A 442 12.57 3.56 -25.40
C ASP A 442 11.90 2.24 -25.76
N ARG A 443 11.45 1.53 -24.73
CA ARG A 443 10.69 0.27 -24.86
C ARG A 443 9.17 0.49 -24.81
N ARG A 444 8.69 1.74 -24.79
CA ARG A 444 7.24 2.06 -24.72
C ARG A 444 6.52 1.76 -26.04
N ASN A 445 7.20 1.92 -27.18
CA ASN A 445 6.67 1.60 -28.50
C ASN A 445 7.55 0.52 -29.17
N PRO A 446 7.16 -0.77 -29.14
CA PRO A 446 8.00 -1.84 -29.68
C PRO A 446 8.20 -1.73 -31.19
N LEU A 447 7.21 -1.21 -31.95
CA LEU A 447 7.32 -1.05 -33.40
C LEU A 447 8.38 -0.01 -33.77
N GLN A 448 8.39 1.15 -33.11
CA GLN A 448 9.43 2.18 -33.31
C GLN A 448 10.81 1.69 -32.86
N TRP A 449 10.87 0.87 -31.82
CA TRP A 449 12.13 0.27 -31.37
C TRP A 449 12.68 -0.70 -32.42
N TYR A 450 11.87 -1.61 -32.97
CA TYR A 450 12.30 -2.53 -34.02
C TYR A 450 12.66 -1.83 -35.33
N THR A 451 11.91 -0.82 -35.77
CA THR A 451 12.26 -0.08 -37.00
C THR A 451 13.56 0.71 -36.83
N PHE A 452 13.81 1.32 -35.66
CA PHE A 452 15.10 1.95 -35.36
C PHE A 452 16.27 0.96 -35.49
N TRP A 453 16.16 -0.23 -34.92
CA TRP A 453 17.20 -1.27 -35.04
C TRP A 453 17.34 -1.84 -36.44
N ALA A 454 16.24 -2.04 -37.17
CA ALA A 454 16.28 -2.48 -38.56
C ALA A 454 17.04 -1.47 -39.44
N VAL A 455 16.73 -0.17 -39.31
CA VAL A 455 17.45 0.90 -40.02
C VAL A 455 18.92 0.96 -39.63
N LEU A 456 19.25 0.83 -38.33
CA LEU A 456 20.63 0.86 -37.85
C LEU A 456 21.45 -0.33 -38.37
N ILE A 457 20.87 -1.54 -38.40
CA ILE A 457 21.52 -2.76 -38.89
C ILE A 457 21.67 -2.72 -40.42
N ILE A 458 20.58 -2.43 -41.15
CA ILE A 458 20.59 -2.39 -42.63
C ILE A 458 21.51 -1.26 -43.13
N GLY A 459 21.38 -0.05 -42.55
CA GLY A 459 22.25 1.09 -42.86
C GLY A 459 23.71 0.83 -42.48
N GLY A 460 23.97 0.18 -41.35
CA GLY A 460 25.32 -0.24 -40.94
C GLY A 460 25.95 -1.20 -41.94
N MET A 461 25.24 -2.26 -42.33
CA MET A 461 25.72 -3.22 -43.35
C MET A 461 25.96 -2.55 -44.70
N ALA A 462 25.07 -1.67 -45.15
CA ALA A 462 25.25 -0.93 -46.41
C ALA A 462 26.52 -0.06 -46.42
N ASN A 463 26.83 0.61 -45.30
CA ASN A 463 28.08 1.37 -45.16
C ASN A 463 29.32 0.46 -45.21
N VAL A 464 29.30 -0.70 -44.54
CA VAL A 464 30.42 -1.67 -44.58
C VAL A 464 30.65 -2.19 -46.00
N VAL A 465 29.59 -2.52 -46.74
CA VAL A 465 29.68 -2.95 -48.14
C VAL A 465 30.24 -1.83 -49.03
N GLY A 466 29.82 -0.58 -48.84
CA GLY A 466 30.35 0.57 -49.58
C GLY A 466 31.85 0.80 -49.34
N VAL A 467 32.32 0.66 -48.09
CA VAL A 467 33.75 0.76 -47.75
C VAL A 467 34.56 -0.38 -48.38
N LEU A 468 34.03 -1.61 -48.39
CA LEU A 468 34.67 -2.75 -49.06
C LEU A 468 34.76 -2.54 -50.58
N GLN A 469 33.70 -2.06 -51.22
CA GLN A 469 33.70 -1.73 -52.65
C GLN A 469 34.72 -0.64 -53.00
N LEU A 470 34.81 0.41 -52.17
CA LEU A 470 35.81 1.46 -52.34
C LEU A 470 37.24 0.93 -52.18
N ALA A 471 37.49 0.07 -51.20
CA ALA A 471 38.80 -0.56 -51.00
C ALA A 471 39.22 -1.43 -52.20
N VAL A 472 38.28 -2.22 -52.75
CA VAL A 472 38.52 -3.01 -53.98
C VAL A 472 38.79 -2.12 -55.18
N ALA A 473 38.04 -1.02 -55.35
CA ALA A 473 38.26 -0.07 -56.45
C ALA A 473 39.64 0.62 -56.36
N ILE A 474 40.08 1.02 -55.16
CA ILE A 474 41.42 1.57 -54.92
C ILE A 474 42.49 0.52 -55.24
N TYR A 475 42.31 -0.72 -54.77
CA TYR A 475 43.25 -1.81 -55.06
C TYR A 475 43.39 -2.06 -56.58
N GLN A 476 42.27 -2.11 -57.32
CA GLN A 476 42.28 -2.24 -58.77
C GLN A 476 42.95 -1.04 -59.48
N ALA A 477 42.72 0.19 -59.02
CA ALA A 477 43.31 1.40 -59.59
C ALA A 477 44.84 1.52 -59.36
N VAL A 478 45.36 0.89 -58.29
CA VAL A 478 46.80 0.80 -58.00
C VAL A 478 47.43 -0.39 -58.73
N ALA A 479 46.83 -1.57 -58.64
CA ALA A 479 47.34 -2.78 -59.29
C ALA A 479 47.28 -2.72 -60.83
N GLY A 480 46.30 -2.01 -61.40
CA GLY A 480 46.18 -1.78 -62.85
C GLY A 480 47.12 -0.70 -63.42
N LYS A 481 48.06 -0.18 -62.63
CA LYS A 481 49.11 0.77 -63.05
C LYS A 481 50.54 0.20 -62.94
N GLY A 482 50.68 -1.08 -62.60
CA GLY A 482 51.95 -1.83 -62.58
C GLY A 482 52.23 -2.52 -63.90
#